data_AF-A0A4Y5SRX4-F1
#
_entry.id   AF-A0A4Y5SRX4-F1
#
_cell.length_a   1.000
_cell.length_b   1.000
_cell.length_c   1.000
_cell.angle_alpha   90.00
_cell.angle_beta   90.00
_cell.angle_gamma   90.00
#
_symmetry.space_group_name_H-M   'P 1'
#
loop_
_entity.id
_entity.type
_entity.pdbx_description
1 polymer ?
#
loop_
_entity_poly.entity_id
_entity_poly.type
_entity_poly.pdbx_seq_one_letter_code
_entity_poly.pdbx_strand_id
1 'polypeptide(L)'
;MNGGTMETKLTLSRAADLSGHNKSKIHRAIQKGALSASQPSPGEQYEIERSEFERVFPPKEWPSLNEVPERPQNIRSTGSFETGFDERSSILAVKLEATEVRLAELQEALTRERDRADRFEDERQRLLEAPRTEVERERAERERERQEAERRDQERRDEAERLRNELERARQEQDRLAREADELRQALLKPQSLWARLTGR
;
A
#
# COMPACT_ATOMS: atom_id res chain seq x y z
N MET A 1 8.01 66.59 23.44
CA MET A 1 8.65 65.89 22.30
C MET A 1 9.00 64.49 22.77
N ASN A 2 8.13 63.51 22.51
CA ASN A 2 8.40 62.12 22.86
C ASN A 2 8.74 61.39 21.56
N GLY A 3 10.03 61.05 21.42
CA GLY A 3 10.55 60.26 20.30
C GLY A 3 9.91 58.88 20.32
N GLY A 4 9.04 58.62 19.35
CA GLY A 4 8.47 57.30 19.14
C GLY A 4 9.56 56.37 18.63
N THR A 5 10.04 55.49 19.50
CA THR A 5 10.75 54.27 19.11
C THR A 5 9.96 53.58 18.01
N MET A 6 10.52 53.51 16.80
CA MET A 6 9.98 52.67 15.73
C MET A 6 10.01 51.24 16.25
N GLU A 7 8.88 50.76 16.76
CA GLU A 7 8.69 49.38 17.20
C GLU A 7 8.84 48.50 15.95
N THR A 8 10.04 47.97 15.74
CA THR A 8 10.43 47.19 14.56
C THR A 8 9.82 45.78 14.58
N LYS A 9 9.37 45.32 15.75
CA LYS A 9 8.75 44.02 15.96
C LYS A 9 7.34 44.17 16.52
N LEU A 10 6.38 43.49 15.90
CA LEU A 10 4.97 43.49 16.25
C LEU A 10 4.58 42.12 16.81
N THR A 11 3.79 42.15 17.90
CA THR A 11 3.08 40.94 18.34
C THR A 11 1.88 40.68 17.44
N LEU A 12 1.38 39.43 17.43
CA LEU A 12 0.20 39.04 16.65
C LEU A 12 -1.03 39.92 16.94
N SER A 13 -1.19 40.36 18.20
CA SER A 13 -2.27 41.26 18.59
C SER A 13 -2.07 42.66 17.99
N ARG A 14 -0.86 43.21 18.07
CA ARG A 14 -0.55 44.53 17.52
C ARG A 14 -0.68 44.58 15.99
N ALA A 15 -0.28 43.50 15.33
CA ALA A 15 -0.43 43.32 13.89
C ALA A 15 -1.91 43.29 13.44
N ALA A 16 -2.77 42.63 14.22
CA ALA A 16 -4.21 42.61 13.97
C ALA A 16 -4.81 44.02 14.09
N ASP A 17 -4.42 44.78 15.12
CA ASP A 17 -4.89 46.15 15.32
C ASP A 17 -4.46 47.09 14.20
N LEU A 18 -3.23 46.93 13.68
CA LEU A 18 -2.67 47.78 12.62
C LEU A 18 -3.29 47.51 11.24
N SER A 19 -3.58 46.25 10.92
CA SER A 19 -4.14 45.88 9.60
C SER A 19 -5.67 45.84 9.55
N GLY A 20 -6.34 45.78 10.71
CA GLY A 20 -7.78 45.50 10.78
C GLY A 20 -8.15 44.07 10.35
N HIS A 21 -7.17 43.17 10.22
CA HIS A 21 -7.39 41.75 9.94
C HIS A 21 -7.42 40.92 11.23
N ASN A 22 -8.14 39.79 11.20
CA ASN A 22 -8.20 38.91 12.37
C ASN A 22 -6.86 38.19 12.63
N LYS A 23 -6.59 37.89 13.91
CA LYS A 23 -5.37 37.19 14.35
C LYS A 23 -5.16 35.86 13.63
N SER A 24 -6.25 35.14 13.31
CA SER A 24 -6.21 33.86 12.60
C SER A 24 -5.69 33.97 11.15
N LYS A 25 -6.01 35.07 10.43
CA LYS A 25 -5.51 35.31 9.07
C LYS A 25 -4.01 35.61 9.08
N ILE A 26 -3.55 36.39 10.06
CA ILE A 26 -2.13 36.69 10.25
C ILE A 26 -1.37 35.42 10.65
N HIS A 27 -1.92 34.61 11.56
CA HIS A 27 -1.34 33.32 11.96
C HIS A 27 -1.23 32.34 10.78
N ARG A 28 -2.25 32.26 9.92
CA ARG A 28 -2.20 31.44 8.70
C ARG A 28 -1.13 31.92 7.71
N ALA A 29 -0.88 33.22 7.62
CA ALA A 29 0.19 33.75 6.77
C ALA A 29 1.58 33.32 7.27
N ILE A 30 1.76 33.25 8.59
CA ILE A 30 2.98 32.71 9.21
C ILE A 30 3.13 31.21 8.90
N GLN A 31 2.06 30.42 9.14
CA GLN A 31 2.09 28.96 8.89
C GLN A 31 2.33 28.59 7.42
N LYS A 32 1.88 29.42 6.49
CA LYS A 32 2.10 29.24 5.05
C LYS A 32 3.47 29.76 4.57
N GLY A 33 4.27 30.35 5.45
CA GLY A 33 5.56 30.98 5.11
C GLY A 33 5.44 32.27 4.31
N ALA A 34 4.24 32.87 4.24
CA ALA A 34 4.02 34.13 3.53
C ALA A 34 4.47 35.34 4.36
N LEU A 35 4.47 35.21 5.69
CA LEU A 35 4.93 36.22 6.65
C LEU A 35 6.00 35.61 7.56
N SER A 36 7.17 36.25 7.59
CA SER A 36 8.28 35.86 8.47
C SER A 36 7.97 36.26 9.91
N ALA A 37 8.02 35.29 10.83
CA ALA A 37 7.87 35.53 12.26
C ALA A 37 8.82 34.62 13.06
N SER A 38 9.42 35.16 14.12
CA SER A 38 10.20 34.38 15.07
C SER A 38 9.39 34.09 16.32
N GLN A 39 9.47 32.85 16.81
CA GLN A 39 8.95 32.46 18.10
C GLN A 39 10.14 32.01 18.97
N PRO A 40 10.46 32.73 20.06
CA PRO A 40 11.65 32.41 20.87
C PRO A 40 11.55 31.04 21.56
N SER A 41 10.37 30.64 22.02
CA SER A 41 10.10 29.30 22.55
C SER A 41 8.71 28.78 22.15
N PRO A 42 8.50 27.45 22.04
CA PRO A 42 7.18 26.90 21.74
C PRO A 42 6.12 27.34 22.77
N GLY A 43 5.13 28.11 22.32
CA GLY A 43 4.05 28.65 23.16
C GLY A 43 4.20 30.13 23.51
N GLU A 44 5.34 30.76 23.21
CA GLU A 44 5.54 32.20 23.40
C GLU A 44 4.96 33.03 22.25
N GLN A 45 4.86 34.35 22.44
CA GLN A 45 4.27 35.24 21.45
C GLN A 45 5.13 35.34 20.19
N TYR A 46 4.48 35.39 19.02
CA TYR A 46 5.17 35.64 17.76
C TYR A 46 5.69 37.08 17.71
N GLU A 47 6.94 37.22 17.29
CA GLU A 47 7.55 38.49 16.91
C GLU A 47 7.61 38.59 15.39
N ILE A 48 6.88 39.55 14.84
CA ILE A 48 6.75 39.79 13.40
C ILE A 48 7.48 41.09 13.06
N GLU A 49 8.34 41.10 12.06
CA GLU A 49 8.96 42.36 11.64
C GLU A 49 7.93 43.28 10.96
N ARG A 50 7.91 44.56 11.33
CA ARG A 50 6.91 45.51 10.85
C ARG A 50 6.98 45.74 9.33
N SER A 51 8.19 45.83 8.78
CA SER A 51 8.46 45.96 7.34
C SER A 51 7.87 44.78 6.55
N GLU A 52 8.12 43.56 7.02
CA GLU A 52 7.56 42.34 6.45
C GLU A 52 6.05 42.27 6.60
N PHE A 53 5.52 42.75 7.73
CA PHE A 53 4.08 42.80 7.96
C PHE A 53 3.38 43.75 6.98
N GLU A 54 3.86 44.98 6.81
CA GLU A 54 3.26 45.97 5.92
C GLU A 54 3.37 45.57 4.43
N ARG A 55 4.35 44.73 4.06
CA ARG A 55 4.45 44.11 2.72
C ARG A 55 3.32 43.10 2.46
N VAL A 56 3.00 42.27 3.44
CA VAL A 56 2.01 41.19 3.30
C VAL A 56 0.59 41.67 3.58
N PHE A 57 0.47 42.60 4.51
CA PHE A 57 -0.77 43.22 4.96
C PHE A 57 -0.63 44.74 4.86
N PRO A 58 -0.69 45.31 3.65
CA PRO A 58 -0.63 46.74 3.48
C PRO A 58 -1.71 47.40 4.34
N PRO A 59 -1.40 48.53 5.03
CA PRO A 59 -2.41 49.32 5.71
C PRO A 59 -3.53 49.58 4.71
N LYS A 60 -4.78 49.46 5.16
CA LYS A 60 -5.94 49.72 4.31
C LYS A 60 -5.82 51.12 3.72
N GLU A 61 -5.29 51.21 2.51
CA GLU A 61 -5.29 52.42 1.72
C GLU A 61 -6.76 52.82 1.62
N TRP A 62 -7.08 53.99 2.18
CA TRP A 62 -8.28 54.69 1.75
C TRP A 62 -8.19 54.74 0.23
N PRO A 63 -9.26 54.39 -0.50
CA PRO A 63 -9.22 54.38 -1.95
C PRO A 63 -8.64 55.71 -2.41
N SER A 64 -7.51 55.62 -3.13
CA SER A 64 -6.84 56.76 -3.71
C SER A 64 -7.88 57.64 -4.39
N LEU A 65 -7.78 58.93 -4.15
CA LEU A 65 -8.71 60.00 -4.54
C LEU A 65 -8.78 60.23 -6.06
N ASN A 66 -8.55 59.19 -6.88
CA ASN A 66 -8.49 59.22 -8.34
C ASN A 66 -9.50 58.30 -9.04
N GLU A 67 -10.36 57.59 -8.31
CA GLU A 67 -11.61 57.09 -8.89
C GLU A 67 -12.76 57.76 -8.16
N VAL A 68 -13.39 58.71 -8.85
CA VAL A 68 -14.60 59.40 -8.41
C VAL A 68 -15.66 58.33 -8.13
N PRO A 69 -16.08 58.09 -6.87
CA PRO A 69 -17.27 57.32 -6.62
C PRO A 69 -18.43 58.28 -6.89
N GLU A 70 -19.16 58.09 -7.98
CA GLU A 70 -20.47 58.72 -8.12
C GLU A 70 -21.30 58.34 -6.88
N ARG A 71 -21.56 59.34 -6.04
CA ARG A 71 -22.49 59.21 -4.92
C ARG A 71 -23.83 58.74 -5.51
N PRO A 72 -24.46 57.68 -4.97
CA PRO A 72 -25.85 57.44 -5.29
C PRO A 72 -26.65 58.61 -4.71
N GLN A 73 -27.04 59.55 -5.58
CA GLN A 73 -28.01 60.55 -5.21
C GLN A 73 -29.30 59.81 -4.90
N ASN A 74 -29.77 60.00 -3.66
CA ASN A 74 -31.06 59.53 -3.20
C ASN A 74 -32.14 60.33 -3.93
N ILE A 75 -32.47 59.92 -5.16
CA ILE A 75 -33.63 60.40 -5.87
C ILE A 75 -34.79 59.52 -5.41
N ARG A 76 -35.68 60.13 -4.63
CA ARG A 76 -37.04 59.63 -4.45
C ARG A 76 -37.69 59.54 -5.82
N SER A 77 -37.62 58.37 -6.45
CA SER A 77 -38.41 58.04 -7.63
C SER A 77 -39.28 56.84 -7.30
N THR A 78 -40.51 57.14 -6.93
CA THR A 78 -41.64 56.24 -7.05
C THR A 78 -41.78 55.87 -8.54
N GLY A 79 -41.38 54.65 -8.91
CA GLY A 79 -41.59 54.10 -10.24
C GLY A 79 -40.30 53.72 -10.97
N SER A 80 -39.63 52.65 -10.54
CA SER A 80 -38.86 51.72 -11.39
C SER A 80 -38.22 50.63 -10.51
N PHE A 81 -39.05 49.77 -9.91
CA PHE A 81 -38.55 48.58 -9.18
C PHE A 81 -38.46 47.34 -10.08
N GLU A 82 -39.00 47.39 -11.31
CA GLU A 82 -39.09 46.20 -12.17
C GLU A 82 -37.82 45.94 -13.00
N THR A 83 -37.14 46.96 -13.53
CA THR A 83 -36.01 46.75 -14.45
C THR A 83 -34.70 46.32 -13.75
N GLY A 84 -34.41 46.87 -12.56
CA GLY A 84 -33.19 46.51 -11.81
C GLY A 84 -33.27 45.16 -11.10
N PHE A 85 -34.47 44.63 -10.88
CA PHE A 85 -34.67 43.26 -10.35
C PHE A 85 -34.43 42.22 -11.45
N ASP A 86 -34.84 42.53 -12.68
CA ASP A 86 -34.71 41.64 -13.84
C ASP A 86 -33.24 41.47 -14.27
N GLU A 87 -32.45 42.56 -14.29
CA GLU A 87 -31.00 42.48 -14.56
C GLU A 87 -30.24 41.66 -13.52
N ARG A 88 -30.54 41.85 -12.23
CA ARG A 88 -29.89 41.08 -11.15
C ARG A 88 -30.27 39.60 -11.22
N SER A 89 -31.52 39.31 -11.56
CA SER A 89 -32.01 37.94 -11.75
C SER A 89 -31.36 37.27 -12.96
N SER A 90 -31.19 38.00 -14.06
CA SER A 90 -30.45 37.55 -15.25
C SER A 90 -28.97 37.26 -14.95
N ILE A 91 -28.28 38.17 -14.26
CA ILE A 91 -26.88 37.98 -13.85
C ILE A 91 -26.74 36.78 -12.90
N LEU A 92 -27.70 36.57 -12.01
CA LEU A 92 -27.73 35.40 -11.11
C LEU A 92 -27.93 34.10 -11.89
N ALA A 93 -28.83 34.08 -12.88
CA ALA A 93 -29.06 32.92 -13.74
C ALA A 93 -27.79 32.54 -14.52
N VAL A 94 -27.12 33.52 -15.15
CA VAL A 94 -25.86 33.30 -15.87
C VAL A 94 -24.75 32.79 -14.94
N LYS A 95 -24.67 33.32 -13.70
CA LYS A 95 -23.71 32.84 -12.70
C LYS A 95 -24.02 31.42 -12.26
N LEU A 96 -25.30 31.09 -12.07
CA LEU A 96 -25.74 29.75 -11.70
C LEU A 96 -25.33 28.76 -12.78
N GLU A 97 -25.67 29.03 -14.03
CA GLU A 97 -25.32 28.21 -15.19
C GLU A 97 -23.79 28.02 -15.30
N ALA A 98 -23.02 29.11 -15.16
CA ALA A 98 -21.56 29.04 -15.17
C ALA A 98 -21.01 28.17 -14.03
N THR A 99 -21.62 28.22 -12.84
CA THR A 99 -21.21 27.36 -11.71
C THR A 99 -21.61 25.91 -11.90
N GLU A 100 -22.75 25.63 -12.51
CA GLU A 100 -23.23 24.28 -12.82
C GLU A 100 -22.34 23.61 -13.88
N VAL A 101 -21.98 24.34 -14.93
CA VAL A 101 -21.01 23.89 -15.93
C VAL A 101 -19.66 23.59 -15.28
N ARG A 102 -19.18 24.49 -14.41
CA ARG A 102 -17.92 24.27 -13.69
C ARG A 102 -17.98 23.06 -12.76
N LEU A 103 -19.13 22.82 -12.11
CA LEU A 103 -19.35 21.64 -11.29
C LEU A 103 -19.30 20.36 -12.11
N ALA A 104 -19.94 20.34 -13.28
CA ALA A 104 -19.92 19.20 -14.19
C ALA A 104 -18.50 18.88 -14.68
N GLU A 105 -17.73 19.90 -15.07
CA GLU A 105 -16.31 19.73 -15.45
C GLU A 105 -15.46 19.14 -14.33
N LEU A 106 -15.65 19.61 -13.10
CA LEU A 106 -14.91 19.11 -11.93
C LEU A 106 -15.31 17.69 -11.57
N GLN A 107 -16.59 17.34 -11.71
CA GLN A 107 -17.08 15.98 -11.53
C GLN A 107 -16.46 15.04 -12.57
N GLU A 108 -16.40 15.46 -13.83
CA GLU A 108 -15.78 14.67 -14.90
C GLU A 108 -14.26 14.53 -14.71
N ALA A 109 -13.58 15.58 -14.25
CA ALA A 109 -12.17 15.50 -13.89
C ALA A 109 -11.94 14.52 -12.73
N LEU A 110 -12.82 14.54 -11.72
CA LEU A 110 -12.75 13.63 -10.58
C LEU A 110 -12.99 12.17 -10.97
N THR A 111 -13.95 11.89 -11.87
CA THR A 111 -14.18 10.52 -12.36
C THR A 111 -12.97 10.03 -13.15
N ARG A 112 -12.41 10.84 -14.04
CA ARG A 112 -11.19 10.48 -14.79
C ARG A 112 -10.01 10.18 -13.88
N GLU A 113 -9.82 10.96 -12.82
CA GLU A 113 -8.73 10.72 -11.86
C GLU A 113 -8.97 9.47 -11.00
N ARG A 114 -10.22 9.18 -10.63
CA ARG A 114 -10.58 7.91 -9.97
C ARG A 114 -10.31 6.72 -10.87
N ASP A 115 -10.77 6.76 -12.11
CA ASP A 115 -10.52 5.69 -13.08
C ASP A 115 -9.02 5.46 -13.32
N ARG A 116 -8.21 6.53 -13.29
CA ARG A 116 -6.75 6.42 -13.37
C ARG A 116 -6.18 5.75 -12.12
N ALA A 117 -6.61 6.17 -10.93
CA ALA A 117 -6.18 5.58 -9.68
C ALA A 117 -6.52 4.07 -9.63
N ASP A 118 -7.74 3.70 -9.98
CA ASP A 118 -8.20 2.31 -10.01
C ASP A 118 -7.34 1.46 -10.97
N ARG A 119 -7.02 1.98 -12.16
CA ARG A 119 -6.11 1.30 -13.10
C ARG A 119 -4.70 1.11 -12.54
N PHE A 120 -4.18 2.10 -11.82
CA PHE A 120 -2.87 1.97 -11.18
C PHE A 120 -2.89 0.97 -10.02
N GLU A 121 -3.98 0.90 -9.26
CA GLU A 121 -4.15 -0.10 -8.21
C GLU A 121 -4.23 -1.51 -8.80
N ASP A 122 -5.02 -1.70 -9.86
CA ASP A 122 -5.11 -2.96 -10.61
C ASP A 122 -3.74 -3.40 -11.15
N GLU A 123 -3.00 -2.48 -11.78
CA GLU A 123 -1.67 -2.77 -12.33
C GLU A 123 -0.68 -3.11 -11.21
N ARG A 124 -0.68 -2.34 -10.11
CA ARG A 124 0.15 -2.64 -8.93
C ARG A 124 -0.17 -4.02 -8.38
N GLN A 125 -1.45 -4.36 -8.27
CA GLN A 125 -1.86 -5.64 -7.73
C GLN A 125 -1.44 -6.79 -8.66
N ARG A 126 -1.62 -6.65 -9.98
CA ARG A 126 -1.13 -7.62 -10.97
C ARG A 126 0.38 -7.82 -10.90
N LEU A 127 1.15 -6.75 -10.78
CA LEU A 127 2.61 -6.82 -10.66
C LEU A 127 3.07 -7.49 -9.35
N LEU A 128 2.28 -7.39 -8.27
CA LEU A 128 2.56 -8.08 -7.01
C LEU A 128 2.10 -9.55 -7.03
N GLU A 129 1.02 -9.86 -7.72
CA GLU A 129 0.46 -11.22 -7.83
C GLU A 129 1.25 -12.08 -8.81
N ALA A 130 1.72 -11.54 -9.94
CA ALA A 130 2.52 -12.27 -10.92
C ALA A 130 3.70 -13.05 -10.30
N PRO A 131 4.63 -12.44 -9.54
CA PRO A 131 5.74 -13.16 -8.93
C PRO A 131 5.28 -14.13 -7.84
N ARG A 132 4.16 -13.86 -7.14
CA ARG A 132 3.59 -14.81 -6.16
C ARG A 132 3.11 -16.08 -6.84
N THR A 133 2.37 -15.94 -7.94
CA THR A 133 1.87 -17.10 -8.70
C THR A 133 2.98 -17.92 -9.32
N GLU A 134 4.07 -17.29 -9.75
CA GLU A 134 5.25 -17.98 -10.27
C GLU A 134 5.97 -18.79 -9.17
N VAL A 135 6.21 -18.18 -8.02
CA VAL A 135 6.79 -18.87 -6.85
C VAL A 135 5.90 -20.02 -6.37
N GLU A 136 4.58 -19.85 -6.37
CA GLU A 136 3.63 -20.91 -6.01
C GLU A 136 3.66 -22.08 -7.02
N ARG A 137 3.75 -21.78 -8.32
CA ARG A 137 3.90 -22.81 -9.37
C ARG A 137 5.21 -23.58 -9.20
N GLU A 138 6.31 -22.87 -9.01
CA GLU A 138 7.63 -23.51 -8.82
C GLU A 138 7.65 -24.38 -7.55
N ARG A 139 7.02 -23.91 -6.46
CA ARG A 139 6.86 -24.73 -5.24
C ARG A 139 6.04 -25.98 -5.50
N ALA A 140 4.93 -25.87 -6.23
CA ALA A 140 4.07 -27.01 -6.56
C ALA A 140 4.80 -28.02 -7.46
N GLU A 141 5.60 -27.57 -8.43
CA GLU A 141 6.43 -28.43 -9.26
C GLU A 141 7.49 -29.16 -8.44
N ARG A 142 8.23 -28.45 -7.58
CA ARG A 142 9.23 -29.06 -6.69
C ARG A 142 8.59 -30.07 -5.73
N GLU A 143 7.38 -29.82 -5.26
CA GLU A 143 6.67 -30.75 -4.40
C GLU A 143 6.26 -32.03 -5.15
N ARG A 144 5.78 -31.90 -6.39
CA ARG A 144 5.49 -33.06 -7.26
C ARG A 144 6.75 -33.87 -7.53
N GLU A 145 7.86 -33.23 -7.87
CA GLU A 145 9.14 -33.90 -8.09
C GLU A 145 9.61 -34.66 -6.84
N ARG A 146 9.44 -34.05 -5.66
CA ARG A 146 9.74 -34.72 -4.38
C ARG A 146 8.85 -35.94 -4.16
N GLN A 147 7.54 -35.82 -4.39
CA GLN A 147 6.61 -36.93 -4.24
C GLN A 147 6.91 -38.07 -5.23
N GLU A 148 7.27 -37.75 -6.47
CA GLU A 148 7.69 -38.75 -7.45
C GLU A 148 9.01 -39.42 -7.06
N ALA A 149 9.98 -38.66 -6.56
CA ALA A 149 11.24 -39.22 -6.06
C ALA A 149 11.00 -40.16 -4.87
N GLU A 150 10.17 -39.76 -3.92
CA GLU A 150 9.79 -40.60 -2.77
C GLU A 150 9.07 -41.87 -3.20
N ARG A 151 8.17 -41.80 -4.19
CA ARG A 151 7.52 -42.99 -4.76
C ARG A 151 8.51 -43.94 -5.40
N ARG A 152 9.43 -43.42 -6.22
CA ARG A 152 10.50 -44.23 -6.84
C ARG A 152 11.39 -44.87 -5.77
N ASP A 153 11.70 -44.14 -4.70
CA ASP A 153 12.48 -44.67 -3.59
C ASP A 153 11.74 -45.79 -2.85
N GLN A 154 10.44 -45.61 -2.64
CA GLN A 154 9.60 -46.63 -2.02
C GLN A 154 9.50 -47.88 -2.89
N GLU A 155 9.26 -47.73 -4.20
CA GLU A 155 9.23 -48.85 -5.15
C GLU A 155 10.55 -49.62 -5.16
N ARG A 156 11.69 -48.90 -5.15
CA ARG A 156 13.03 -49.52 -5.06
C ARG A 156 13.23 -50.28 -3.74
N ARG A 157 12.71 -49.76 -2.63
CA ARG A 157 12.79 -50.44 -1.32
C ARG A 157 11.94 -51.70 -1.31
N ASP A 158 10.71 -51.61 -1.81
CA ASP A 158 9.79 -52.74 -1.88
C ASP A 158 10.34 -53.85 -2.79
N GLU A 159 10.91 -53.48 -3.94
CA GLU A 159 11.57 -54.43 -4.84
C GLU A 159 12.80 -55.08 -4.20
N ALA A 160 13.64 -54.29 -3.52
CA ALA A 160 14.79 -54.82 -2.78
C ALA A 160 14.36 -55.79 -1.67
N GLU A 161 13.25 -55.51 -0.99
CA GLU A 161 12.69 -56.41 0.03
C GLU A 161 12.17 -57.71 -0.60
N ARG A 162 11.47 -57.64 -1.74
CA ARG A 162 11.04 -58.83 -2.48
C ARG A 162 12.21 -59.72 -2.86
N LEU A 163 13.27 -59.14 -3.44
CA LEU A 163 14.48 -59.87 -3.82
C LEU A 163 15.19 -60.48 -2.61
N ARG A 164 15.23 -59.78 -1.48
CA ARG A 164 15.78 -60.34 -0.22
C ARG A 164 15.00 -61.56 0.24
N ASN A 165 13.67 -61.48 0.25
CA ASN A 165 12.80 -62.59 0.65
C ASN A 165 12.94 -63.78 -0.31
N GLU A 166 13.09 -63.54 -1.61
CA GLU A 166 13.35 -64.60 -2.60
C GLU A 166 14.71 -65.27 -2.38
N LEU A 167 15.77 -64.48 -2.14
CA LEU A 167 17.09 -65.01 -1.81
C LEU A 167 17.08 -65.83 -0.53
N GLU A 168 16.33 -65.39 0.49
CA GLU A 168 16.19 -66.14 1.73
C GLU A 168 15.48 -67.49 1.51
N ARG A 169 14.39 -67.50 0.73
CA ARG A 169 13.71 -68.75 0.35
C ARG A 169 14.63 -69.69 -0.41
N ALA A 170 15.38 -69.18 -1.38
CA ALA A 170 16.34 -69.97 -2.15
C ALA A 170 17.44 -70.57 -1.25
N ARG A 171 17.92 -69.80 -0.25
CA ARG A 171 18.87 -70.31 0.76
C ARG A 171 18.25 -71.41 1.62
N GLN A 172 17.02 -71.23 2.09
CA GLN A 172 16.32 -72.26 2.87
C GLN A 172 16.12 -73.55 2.05
N GLU A 173 15.80 -73.43 0.77
CA GLU A 173 15.71 -74.58 -0.14
C GLU A 173 17.06 -75.26 -0.33
N GLN A 174 18.15 -74.50 -0.52
CA GLN A 174 19.49 -75.08 -0.59
C GLN A 174 19.87 -75.83 0.69
N ASP A 175 19.60 -75.24 1.86
CA ASP A 175 19.88 -75.88 3.15
C ASP A 175 19.05 -77.16 3.33
N ARG A 176 17.78 -77.15 2.90
CA ARG A 176 16.93 -78.34 2.91
C ARG A 176 17.49 -79.43 2.00
N LEU A 177 17.82 -79.10 0.76
CA LEU A 177 18.40 -80.06 -0.20
C LEU A 177 19.75 -80.59 0.29
N ALA A 178 20.56 -79.76 0.93
CA ALA A 178 21.83 -80.18 1.52
C ALA A 178 21.62 -81.20 2.65
N ARG A 179 20.64 -80.99 3.54
CA ARG A 179 20.26 -81.96 4.58
C ARG A 179 19.76 -83.27 3.97
N GLU A 180 18.86 -83.19 2.99
CA GLU A 180 18.35 -84.37 2.26
C GLU A 180 19.50 -85.14 1.58
N ALA A 181 20.46 -84.44 0.96
CA ALA A 181 21.63 -85.07 0.35
C ALA A 181 22.56 -85.73 1.37
N ASP A 182 22.79 -85.12 2.53
CA ASP A 182 23.60 -85.71 3.59
C ASP A 182 22.92 -86.92 4.24
N GLU A 183 21.59 -86.90 4.41
CA GLU A 183 20.81 -88.05 4.84
C GLU A 183 20.95 -89.23 3.84
N LEU A 184 20.83 -88.94 2.55
CA LEU A 184 21.03 -89.95 1.49
C LEU A 184 22.46 -90.50 1.50
N ARG A 185 23.48 -89.64 1.65
CA ARG A 185 24.89 -90.05 1.80
C ARG A 185 25.08 -90.97 3.01
N GLN A 186 24.52 -90.62 4.16
CA GLN A 186 24.58 -91.46 5.36
C GLN A 186 23.85 -92.80 5.16
N ALA A 187 22.71 -92.81 4.47
CA ALA A 187 22.00 -94.05 4.15
C ALA A 187 22.81 -94.96 3.22
N LEU A 188 23.49 -94.37 2.23
CA LEU A 188 24.38 -95.09 1.30
C LEU A 188 25.69 -95.58 1.94
N LEU A 189 26.10 -95.02 3.09
CA LEU A 189 27.25 -95.50 3.88
C LEU A 189 26.89 -96.66 4.83
N LYS A 190 25.60 -96.96 5.03
CA LYS A 190 25.12 -98.09 5.85
C LYS A 190 25.12 -99.50 5.21
N PRO A 191 25.50 -99.79 3.94
CA PRO A 191 25.43 -101.16 3.42
C PRO A 191 26.55 -102.07 3.96
N GLN A 192 27.57 -101.55 4.66
CA GLN A 192 28.64 -102.41 5.20
C GLN A 192 28.26 -103.13 6.52
N SER A 193 27.29 -102.64 7.30
CA SER A 193 26.88 -103.33 8.54
C SER A 193 25.90 -104.48 8.32
N LEU A 194 25.29 -104.58 7.13
CA LEU A 194 24.41 -105.70 6.77
C LEU A 194 25.19 -106.85 6.11
N TRP A 195 26.19 -106.56 5.28
CA TRP A 195 27.10 -107.60 4.77
C TRP A 195 28.00 -108.17 5.88
N ALA A 196 28.47 -107.35 6.83
CA ALA A 196 29.23 -107.83 8.00
C ALA A 196 28.44 -108.79 8.92
N ARG A 197 27.10 -108.70 8.93
CA ARG A 197 26.24 -109.65 9.66
C ARG A 197 25.92 -110.91 8.87
N LEU A 198 26.01 -110.88 7.53
CA LEU A 198 25.76 -112.05 6.67
C LEU A 198 27.03 -112.90 6.43
N THR A 199 28.23 -112.31 6.50
CA THR A 199 29.49 -113.03 6.19
C THR A 199 30.27 -113.53 7.40
N GLY A 200 29.69 -113.50 8.61
CA GLY A 200 30.16 -114.23 9.80
C GLY A 200 31.68 -114.28 9.97
N ARG A 201 32.27 -113.22 10.51
CA ARG A 201 33.59 -113.29 11.16
C ARG A 201 33.56 -112.58 12.49
#